data_AF-A0A8R1HIU6-F1
#
_entry.id   AF-A0A8R1HIU6-F1
#
_cell.length_a   1.000
_cell.length_b   1.000
_cell.length_c   1.000
_cell.angle_alpha   90.00
_cell.angle_beta   90.00
_cell.angle_gamma   90.00
#
_symmetry.space_group_name_H-M   'P 1'
#
loop_
_entity.id
_entity.type
_entity.pdbx_description
1 polymer ?
#
loop_
_entity_poly.entity_id
_entity_poly.type
_entity_poly.pdbx_seq_one_letter_code
_entity_poly.pdbx_strand_id
1 'polypeptide(L)'
;MAKSEVKLKFDRYCAQLEKYGTTETIHSPNMALLRKKARKLLIELMKEEADHSHELNKLWSTGYYRPYQFFAQTSDSSVETSTFLTIFCGELHELLALSEKYAAQLNLFIGDLHRYMPDDEIQKTLASGFYARSIELDPRQGRAFFVFSTTRDDLKFAEKLRLLILAQLAEKSYDTDGKLMDLIRDNINCEEENPDKFLAEFINWALFQKVSKSESHKIGSKLSETFKLMIEKKSEADWPMIMSACRLASSLAMENAGFSRFMDCFDAISEIHLTLYSKNLTSIRSLFEAVAWISTVGNTFESLDMLKNEPYRMSISSFAKTIWSNLNDAVCNHLNNVFSSSSSSSSVSTFSDSESIAFLLHGPKLESLSILSSLVHQILSLKNPTMKKSDNNGETAFCRINQSSPRRLDIPIEAIIEKVDLSNREDWKPVYVIMDLNTIIKNINVAIKIWKMDDFICILPSTVLRQLDDLKTQNRSIRSVIRTLMELQLEGRIIMKKCEDERKCAERLVESVRKNSKDHEEIVGFICEHPDSEEQLEGVTFYKIDDFWKRCLD
;
A
#
# COMPACT_ATOMS: atom_id res chain seq x y z
N MET A 1 33.81 13.95 26.86
CA MET A 1 34.53 12.69 26.55
C MET A 1 35.71 13.02 25.67
N ALA A 2 36.92 12.61 26.03
CA ALA A 2 38.11 12.82 25.20
C ALA A 2 37.98 12.00 23.89
N LYS A 3 38.25 12.61 22.73
CA LYS A 3 38.33 11.87 21.46
C LYS A 3 39.45 10.84 21.56
N SER A 4 39.21 9.59 21.16
CA SER A 4 40.24 8.55 21.14
C SER A 4 41.44 9.00 20.29
N GLU A 5 42.64 8.62 20.69
CA GLU A 5 43.89 8.97 19.97
C GLU A 5 43.84 8.51 18.50
N VAL A 6 43.19 7.37 18.25
CA VAL A 6 42.91 6.81 16.92
C VAL A 6 42.10 7.79 16.07
N LYS A 7 40.98 8.31 16.61
CA LYS A 7 40.12 9.26 15.90
C LYS A 7 40.84 10.58 15.59
N LEU A 8 41.66 11.09 16.50
CA LEU A 8 42.46 12.30 16.25
C LEU A 8 43.49 12.09 15.12
N LYS A 9 44.16 10.93 15.08
CA LYS A 9 45.10 10.60 14.00
C LYS A 9 44.38 10.43 12.66
N PHE A 10 43.20 9.80 12.66
CA PHE A 10 42.36 9.65 11.47
C PHE A 10 41.93 11.01 10.91
N ASP A 11 41.41 11.89 11.76
CA ASP A 11 41.00 13.24 11.39
C ASP A 11 42.15 14.04 10.77
N ARG A 12 43.36 13.92 11.35
CA ARG A 12 44.57 14.56 10.83
C ARG A 12 44.95 14.06 9.43
N TYR A 13 44.88 12.75 9.18
CA TYR A 13 45.18 12.22 7.85
C TYR A 13 44.14 12.60 6.80
N CYS A 14 42.85 12.63 7.15
CA CYS A 14 41.80 13.13 6.25
C CYS A 14 41.99 14.62 5.91
N ALA A 15 42.36 15.45 6.90
CA ALA A 15 42.66 16.87 6.65
C ALA A 15 43.89 17.05 5.74
N GLN A 16 44.90 16.19 5.87
CA GLN A 16 46.06 16.19 4.97
C GLN A 16 45.67 15.75 3.55
N LEU A 17 44.85 14.70 3.41
CA LEU A 17 44.31 14.27 2.11
C LEU A 17 43.53 15.40 1.42
N GLU A 18 42.69 16.11 2.16
CA GLU A 18 41.93 17.24 1.63
C GLU A 18 42.84 18.39 1.15
N LYS A 19 43.91 18.68 1.90
CA LYS A 19 44.89 19.72 1.53
C LYS A 19 45.73 19.33 0.31
N TYR A 20 46.23 18.10 0.26
CA TYR A 20 47.13 17.66 -0.80
C TYR A 20 46.38 17.24 -2.07
N GLY A 21 45.11 16.83 -1.96
CA GLY A 21 44.27 16.45 -3.10
C GLY A 21 43.98 17.57 -4.11
N THR A 22 44.26 18.83 -3.76
CA THR A 22 44.14 19.98 -4.67
C THR A 22 45.48 20.45 -5.25
N THR A 23 46.60 19.97 -4.72
CA THR A 23 47.95 20.49 -5.03
C THR A 23 48.87 19.44 -5.63
N GLU A 24 48.66 18.17 -5.30
CA GLU A 24 49.43 17.03 -5.80
C GLU A 24 48.66 16.27 -6.89
N THR A 25 49.39 15.58 -7.77
CA THR A 25 48.76 14.70 -8.76
C THR A 25 48.12 13.49 -8.10
N ILE A 26 47.15 12.88 -8.78
CA ILE A 26 46.39 11.77 -8.20
C ILE A 26 47.24 10.52 -7.93
N HIS A 27 48.36 10.37 -8.65
CA HIS A 27 49.37 9.32 -8.48
C HIS A 27 50.38 9.61 -7.37
N SER A 28 50.19 10.69 -6.60
CA SER A 28 51.13 11.06 -5.55
C SER A 28 51.35 9.90 -4.55
N PRO A 29 52.61 9.50 -4.32
CA PRO A 29 52.93 8.47 -3.32
C PRO A 29 52.56 8.94 -1.91
N ASN A 30 52.57 10.25 -1.66
CA ASN A 30 52.16 10.83 -0.38
C ASN A 30 50.65 10.65 -0.17
N MET A 31 49.83 10.98 -1.17
CA MET A 31 48.37 10.76 -1.12
C MET A 31 48.03 9.28 -0.93
N ALA A 32 48.68 8.37 -1.67
CA ALA A 32 48.48 6.93 -1.51
C ALA A 32 48.85 6.43 -0.10
N LEU A 33 49.97 6.91 0.46
CA LEU A 33 50.39 6.58 1.82
C LEU A 33 49.39 7.10 2.88
N LEU A 34 48.86 8.30 2.68
CA LEU A 34 47.87 8.90 3.58
C LEU A 34 46.55 8.11 3.54
N ARG A 35 46.07 7.69 2.36
CA ARG A 35 44.89 6.81 2.24
C ARG A 35 45.10 5.50 2.98
N LYS A 36 46.26 4.85 2.78
CA LYS A 36 46.61 3.60 3.48
C LYS A 36 46.61 3.78 5.00
N LYS A 37 47.20 4.86 5.52
CA LYS A 37 47.20 5.16 6.96
C LYS A 37 45.81 5.45 7.50
N ALA A 38 45.00 6.23 6.78
CA ALA A 38 43.63 6.54 7.17
C ALA A 38 42.73 5.29 7.18
N ARG A 39 42.83 4.42 6.16
CA ARG A 39 42.11 3.13 6.13
C ARG A 39 42.43 2.25 7.32
N LYS A 40 43.72 2.11 7.68
CA LYS A 40 44.12 1.31 8.85
C LYS A 40 43.47 1.77 10.14
N LEU A 41 43.46 3.09 10.39
CA LEU A 41 42.81 3.66 11.57
C LEU A 41 41.28 3.54 11.48
N LEU A 42 40.71 3.68 10.28
CA LEU A 42 39.28 3.49 10.07
C LEU A 42 38.84 2.05 10.38
N ILE A 43 39.63 1.03 10.01
CA ILE A 43 39.36 -0.37 10.36
C ILE A 43 39.35 -0.55 11.88
N GLU A 44 40.26 0.11 12.61
CA GLU A 44 40.25 0.08 14.08
C GLU A 44 38.98 0.72 14.66
N LEU A 45 38.56 1.88 14.14
CA LEU A 45 37.32 2.54 14.54
C LEU A 45 36.09 1.68 14.21
N MET A 46 36.04 1.06 13.04
CA MET A 46 34.90 0.24 12.59
C MET A 46 34.66 -1.02 13.44
N LYS A 47 35.63 -1.42 14.28
CA LYS A 47 35.46 -2.51 15.26
C LYS A 47 34.69 -2.06 16.51
N GLU A 48 34.59 -0.75 16.75
CA GLU A 48 33.80 -0.22 17.85
C GLU A 48 32.29 -0.39 17.55
N GLU A 49 31.47 -0.52 18.59
CA GLU A 49 30.02 -0.67 18.43
C GLU A 49 29.35 0.60 17.86
N ALA A 50 29.99 1.76 18.05
CA ALA A 50 29.50 3.05 17.56
C ALA A 50 29.34 3.10 16.03
N ASP A 51 28.41 3.94 15.57
CA ASP A 51 28.26 4.22 14.14
C ASP A 51 29.36 5.18 13.65
N HIS A 52 30.14 4.70 12.68
CA HIS A 52 31.26 5.39 12.05
C HIS A 52 31.00 5.67 10.57
N SER A 53 29.72 5.70 10.16
CA SER A 53 29.30 6.10 8.81
C SER A 53 29.83 7.49 8.42
N HIS A 54 29.98 8.40 9.38
CA HIS A 54 30.55 9.73 9.15
C HIS A 54 32.04 9.66 8.78
N GLU A 55 32.84 8.93 9.56
CA GLU A 55 34.27 8.75 9.29
C GLU A 55 34.50 8.06 7.94
N LEU A 56 33.71 7.03 7.62
CA LEU A 56 33.76 6.36 6.32
C LEU A 56 33.45 7.32 5.17
N ASN A 57 32.39 8.14 5.28
CA ASN A 57 32.07 9.18 4.29
C ASN A 57 33.18 10.24 4.16
N LYS A 58 33.79 10.64 5.27
CA LYS A 58 34.88 11.62 5.28
C LYS A 58 36.10 11.10 4.53
N LEU A 59 36.48 9.85 4.74
CA LEU A 59 37.57 9.21 4.01
C LEU A 59 37.22 9.04 2.52
N TRP A 60 36.00 8.60 2.20
CA TRP A 60 35.53 8.52 0.80
C TRP A 60 35.66 9.86 0.09
N SER A 61 35.13 10.92 0.68
CA SER A 61 35.11 12.26 0.10
C SER A 61 36.52 12.82 -0.13
N THR A 62 37.36 12.78 0.90
CA THR A 62 38.69 13.42 0.87
C THR A 62 39.77 12.55 0.23
N GLY A 63 39.66 11.23 0.32
CA GLY A 63 40.65 10.28 -0.17
C GLY A 63 40.39 9.80 -1.60
N TYR A 64 39.13 9.69 -2.03
CA TYR A 64 38.78 9.04 -3.29
C TYR A 64 37.99 9.96 -4.21
N TYR A 65 36.81 10.41 -3.77
CA TYR A 65 35.88 11.15 -4.63
C TYR A 65 36.44 12.49 -5.11
N ARG A 66 36.82 13.40 -4.21
CA ARG A 66 37.33 14.72 -4.62
C ARG A 66 38.65 14.63 -5.40
N PRO A 67 39.65 13.83 -4.99
CA PRO A 67 40.84 13.64 -5.81
C PRO A 67 40.52 13.14 -7.21
N TYR A 68 39.60 12.19 -7.36
CA TYR A 68 39.13 11.74 -8.67
C TYR A 68 38.46 12.87 -9.47
N GLN A 69 37.60 13.67 -8.85
CA GLN A 69 36.96 14.81 -9.54
C GLN A 69 38.00 15.81 -10.10
N PHE A 70 39.06 16.12 -9.36
CA PHE A 70 40.13 16.99 -9.88
C PHE A 70 40.91 16.35 -11.02
N PHE A 71 41.18 15.04 -10.94
CA PHE A 71 41.83 14.30 -12.02
C PHE A 71 40.97 14.22 -13.29
N ALA A 72 39.68 13.93 -13.15
CA ALA A 72 38.75 13.83 -14.28
C ALA A 72 38.56 15.16 -15.03
N GLN A 73 38.88 16.30 -14.40
CA GLN A 73 38.91 17.61 -15.05
C GLN A 73 40.21 17.90 -15.81
N THR A 74 41.26 17.12 -15.59
CA THR A 74 42.63 17.41 -16.07
C THR A 74 43.21 16.32 -16.96
N SER A 75 42.68 15.10 -16.93
CA SER A 75 43.11 13.99 -17.79
C SER A 75 42.00 13.55 -18.74
N ASP A 76 42.34 13.47 -20.02
CA ASP A 76 41.49 12.90 -21.08
C ASP A 76 41.82 11.41 -21.36
N SER A 77 42.75 10.82 -20.60
CA SER A 77 43.21 9.45 -20.84
C SER A 77 42.25 8.43 -20.22
N SER A 78 41.50 7.73 -21.07
CA SER A 78 40.61 6.63 -20.66
C SER A 78 41.37 5.52 -19.94
N VAL A 79 42.53 5.12 -20.46
CA VAL A 79 43.37 4.04 -19.89
C VAL A 79 43.88 4.40 -18.49
N GLU A 80 44.33 5.64 -18.30
CA GLU A 80 44.78 6.10 -16.97
C GLU A 80 43.61 6.17 -15.99
N THR A 81 42.44 6.61 -16.45
CA THR A 81 41.20 6.68 -15.66
C THR A 81 40.80 5.28 -15.18
N SER A 82 40.68 4.29 -16.07
CA SER A 82 40.30 2.92 -15.73
C SER A 82 41.29 2.26 -14.78
N THR A 83 42.60 2.42 -15.05
CA THR A 83 43.66 1.87 -14.19
C THR A 83 43.57 2.45 -12.79
N PHE A 84 43.37 3.76 -12.69
CA PHE A 84 43.30 4.45 -11.42
C PHE A 84 42.06 4.07 -10.61
N LEU A 85 40.89 4.03 -11.26
CA LEU A 85 39.64 3.59 -10.62
C LEU A 85 39.74 2.13 -10.16
N THR A 86 40.41 1.26 -10.92
CA THR A 86 40.66 -0.14 -10.52
C THR A 86 41.52 -0.23 -9.25
N ILE A 87 42.56 0.59 -9.12
CA ILE A 87 43.38 0.66 -7.89
C ILE A 87 42.51 1.06 -6.71
N PHE A 88 41.64 2.06 -6.89
CA PHE A 88 40.70 2.50 -5.86
C PHE A 88 39.69 1.43 -5.46
N CYS A 89 39.16 0.66 -6.42
CA CYS A 89 38.33 -0.49 -6.14
C CYS A 89 39.08 -1.50 -5.26
N GLY A 90 40.33 -1.84 -5.60
CA GLY A 90 41.17 -2.73 -4.80
C GLY A 90 41.44 -2.22 -3.38
N GLU A 91 41.70 -0.93 -3.24
CA GLU A 91 41.89 -0.28 -1.92
C GLU A 91 40.62 -0.32 -1.05
N LEU A 92 39.42 -0.23 -1.63
CA LEU A 92 38.16 -0.32 -0.90
C LEU A 92 37.69 -1.76 -0.65
N HIS A 93 38.05 -2.70 -1.53
CA HIS A 93 37.83 -4.13 -1.29
C HIS A 93 38.54 -4.61 -0.02
N GLU A 94 39.69 -4.04 0.33
CA GLU A 94 40.37 -4.27 1.62
C GLU A 94 39.45 -3.95 2.81
N LEU A 95 38.71 -2.83 2.76
CA LEU A 95 37.76 -2.46 3.82
C LEU A 95 36.53 -3.38 3.82
N LEU A 96 36.03 -3.72 2.64
CA LEU A 96 34.84 -4.58 2.48
C LEU A 96 35.10 -5.98 3.02
N ALA A 97 36.29 -6.54 2.77
CA ALA A 97 36.69 -7.85 3.29
C ALA A 97 36.81 -7.89 4.82
N LEU A 98 36.93 -6.73 5.47
CA LEU A 98 37.17 -6.61 6.92
C LEU A 98 35.98 -6.04 7.69
N SER A 99 34.91 -5.62 7.01
CA SER A 99 33.74 -5.04 7.68
C SER A 99 32.42 -5.39 7.02
N GLU A 100 31.65 -6.25 7.71
CA GLU A 100 30.27 -6.56 7.33
C GLU A 100 29.32 -5.40 7.65
N LYS A 101 29.54 -4.69 8.76
CA LYS A 101 28.67 -3.59 9.25
C LYS A 101 28.45 -2.47 8.22
N TYR A 102 29.48 -2.15 7.43
CA TYR A 102 29.41 -1.08 6.43
C TYR A 102 29.47 -1.61 5.00
N ALA A 103 29.23 -2.91 4.81
CA ALA A 103 29.37 -3.56 3.52
C ALA A 103 28.46 -2.92 2.44
N ALA A 104 27.23 -2.54 2.78
CA ALA A 104 26.34 -1.84 1.86
C ALA A 104 26.95 -0.53 1.33
N GLN A 105 27.43 0.33 2.24
CA GLN A 105 28.01 1.63 1.88
C GLN A 105 29.32 1.48 1.09
N LEU A 106 30.14 0.48 1.40
CA LEU A 106 31.35 0.17 0.64
C LEU A 106 31.02 -0.36 -0.77
N ASN A 107 30.01 -1.21 -0.92
CA ASN A 107 29.52 -1.63 -2.24
C ASN A 107 29.00 -0.44 -3.05
N LEU A 108 28.29 0.50 -2.42
CA LEU A 108 27.83 1.74 -3.06
C LEU A 108 29.00 2.58 -3.59
N PHE A 109 30.08 2.74 -2.81
CA PHE A 109 31.28 3.47 -3.25
C PHE A 109 32.05 2.75 -4.35
N ILE A 110 32.20 1.44 -4.26
CA ILE A 110 32.83 0.64 -5.32
C ILE A 110 31.99 0.71 -6.60
N GLY A 111 30.66 0.68 -6.49
CA GLY A 111 29.76 0.92 -7.62
C GLY A 111 29.97 2.29 -8.25
N ASP A 112 30.16 3.35 -7.45
CA ASP A 112 30.48 4.68 -7.96
C ASP A 112 31.78 4.70 -8.77
N LEU A 113 32.83 4.02 -8.29
CA LEU A 113 34.09 3.91 -9.01
C LEU A 113 33.93 3.21 -10.36
N HIS A 114 33.17 2.12 -10.42
CA HIS A 114 32.88 1.45 -11.69
C HIS A 114 32.03 2.33 -12.61
N ARG A 115 31.05 3.06 -12.08
CA ARG A 115 30.22 3.99 -12.87
C ARG A 115 31.06 5.12 -13.48
N TYR A 116 32.12 5.54 -12.80
CA TYR A 116 33.03 6.60 -13.28
C TYR A 116 33.98 6.13 -14.40
N MET A 117 34.06 4.84 -14.68
CA MET A 117 34.84 4.34 -15.81
C MET A 117 34.27 4.81 -17.16
N PRO A 118 35.11 4.90 -18.21
CA PRO A 118 34.67 5.17 -19.58
C PRO A 118 33.57 4.22 -20.08
N ASP A 119 32.72 4.68 -21.00
CA ASP A 119 31.56 3.92 -21.49
C ASP A 119 31.93 2.64 -22.26
N ASP A 120 33.11 2.60 -22.87
CA ASP A 120 33.64 1.46 -23.64
C ASP A 120 34.30 0.38 -22.75
N GLU A 121 34.45 0.63 -21.45
CA GLU A 121 35.10 -0.28 -20.52
C GLU A 121 34.15 -1.33 -19.96
N ILE A 122 34.51 -2.62 -20.15
CA ILE A 122 33.71 -3.76 -19.67
C ILE A 122 33.47 -3.68 -18.16
N GLN A 123 34.46 -3.19 -17.40
CA GLN A 123 34.36 -3.08 -15.94
C GLN A 123 33.20 -2.17 -15.50
N LYS A 124 32.81 -1.17 -16.30
CA LYS A 124 31.68 -0.29 -15.99
C LYS A 124 30.37 -1.06 -15.79
N THR A 125 30.19 -2.16 -16.52
CA THR A 125 28.99 -3.01 -16.42
C THR A 125 28.76 -3.56 -15.00
N LEU A 126 29.84 -3.72 -14.21
CA LEU A 126 29.78 -4.20 -12.82
C LEU A 126 29.12 -3.20 -11.87
N ALA A 127 29.06 -1.90 -12.23
CA ALA A 127 28.49 -0.86 -11.38
C ALA A 127 27.06 -1.20 -10.94
N SER A 128 26.22 -1.65 -11.87
CA SER A 128 24.83 -2.06 -11.59
C SER A 128 24.76 -3.19 -10.55
N GLY A 129 25.65 -4.19 -10.64
CA GLY A 129 25.74 -5.30 -9.69
C GLY A 129 26.15 -4.85 -8.28
N PHE A 130 27.07 -3.90 -8.16
CA PHE A 130 27.47 -3.33 -6.87
C PHE A 130 26.33 -2.55 -6.21
N TYR A 131 25.55 -1.77 -6.98
CA TYR A 131 24.38 -1.08 -6.43
C TYR A 131 23.26 -2.05 -6.02
N ALA A 132 23.01 -3.10 -6.81
CA ALA A 132 22.09 -4.17 -6.42
C ALA A 132 22.54 -4.84 -5.11
N ARG A 133 23.84 -5.17 -5.00
CA ARG A 133 24.39 -5.75 -3.78
C ARG A 133 24.31 -4.83 -2.57
N SER A 134 24.48 -3.52 -2.76
CA SER A 134 24.27 -2.53 -1.70
C SER A 134 22.83 -2.56 -1.17
N ILE A 135 21.84 -2.71 -2.05
CA ILE A 135 20.43 -2.78 -1.67
C ILE A 135 20.10 -4.11 -0.97
N GLU A 136 20.66 -5.22 -1.45
CA GLU A 136 20.56 -6.54 -0.80
C GLU A 136 21.11 -6.55 0.63
N LEU A 137 22.15 -5.77 0.89
CA LEU A 137 22.76 -5.69 2.21
C LEU A 137 22.05 -4.68 3.14
N ASP A 138 21.55 -3.57 2.58
CA ASP A 138 20.84 -2.54 3.34
C ASP A 138 19.83 -1.77 2.46
N PRO A 139 18.55 -2.18 2.41
CA PRO A 139 17.53 -1.53 1.59
C PRO A 139 17.11 -0.15 2.14
N ARG A 140 17.67 0.31 3.26
CA ARG A 140 17.41 1.64 3.81
C ARG A 140 18.13 2.76 3.06
N GLN A 141 19.03 2.42 2.13
CA GLN A 141 19.90 3.39 1.44
C GLN A 141 19.26 3.88 0.13
N GLY A 142 18.47 4.96 0.18
CA GLY A 142 17.74 5.50 -0.97
C GLY A 142 18.63 5.82 -2.18
N ARG A 143 19.87 6.29 -1.94
CA ARG A 143 20.84 6.59 -3.01
C ARG A 143 21.15 5.38 -3.88
N ALA A 144 21.19 4.18 -3.31
CA ALA A 144 21.50 2.97 -4.08
C ALA A 144 20.39 2.69 -5.11
N PHE A 145 19.11 2.84 -4.74
CA PHE A 145 18.00 2.71 -5.69
C PHE A 145 18.06 3.77 -6.81
N PHE A 146 18.30 5.03 -6.45
CA PHE A 146 18.40 6.11 -7.42
C PHE A 146 19.48 5.82 -8.46
N VAL A 147 20.68 5.50 -8.00
CA VAL A 147 21.81 5.25 -8.90
C VAL A 147 21.62 3.97 -9.70
N PHE A 148 21.06 2.92 -9.09
CA PHE A 148 20.72 1.69 -9.81
C PHE A 148 19.75 1.97 -10.97
N SER A 149 18.78 2.87 -10.77
CA SER A 149 17.82 3.29 -11.81
C SER A 149 18.44 4.10 -12.95
N THR A 150 19.54 4.81 -12.70
CA THR A 150 20.20 5.64 -13.71
C THR A 150 21.38 4.95 -14.39
N THR A 151 21.89 3.86 -13.81
CA THR A 151 23.04 3.11 -14.35
C THR A 151 22.59 1.98 -15.29
N ARG A 152 21.32 1.58 -15.23
CA ARG A 152 20.74 0.55 -16.08
C ARG A 152 19.94 1.15 -17.22
N ASP A 153 20.36 0.87 -18.44
CA ASP A 153 19.68 1.32 -19.66
C ASP A 153 18.55 0.38 -20.11
N ASP A 154 18.54 -0.85 -19.60
CA ASP A 154 17.59 -1.90 -19.99
C ASP A 154 16.26 -1.86 -19.21
N LEU A 155 16.08 -0.88 -18.31
CA LEU A 155 14.89 -0.74 -17.49
C LEU A 155 13.74 -0.10 -18.27
N LYS A 156 12.56 -0.73 -18.18
CA LYS A 156 11.32 -0.14 -18.68
C LYS A 156 10.88 1.05 -17.82
N PHE A 157 9.99 1.87 -18.37
CA PHE A 157 9.43 3.06 -17.71
C PHE A 157 8.93 2.78 -16.28
N ALA A 158 8.05 1.79 -16.12
CA ALA A 158 7.52 1.41 -14.81
C ALA A 158 8.61 0.97 -13.82
N GLU A 159 9.64 0.24 -14.27
CA GLU A 159 10.73 -0.22 -13.40
C GLU A 159 11.59 0.94 -12.90
N LYS A 160 11.89 1.89 -13.81
CA LYS A 160 12.63 3.09 -13.47
C LYS A 160 11.88 3.93 -12.44
N LEU A 161 10.57 4.12 -12.62
CA LEU A 161 9.72 4.80 -11.65
C LEU A 161 9.68 4.09 -10.29
N ARG A 162 9.57 2.75 -10.26
CA ARG A 162 9.63 1.99 -9.01
C ARG A 162 10.90 2.29 -8.22
N LEU A 163 12.06 2.23 -8.88
CA LEU A 163 13.34 2.48 -8.22
C LEU A 163 13.48 3.94 -7.74
N LEU A 164 13.01 4.91 -8.53
CA LEU A 164 13.01 6.32 -8.11
C LEU A 164 12.09 6.58 -6.91
N ILE A 165 10.92 5.94 -6.87
CA ILE A 165 10.00 6.02 -5.72
C ILE A 165 10.62 5.32 -4.50
N LEU A 166 11.23 4.14 -4.68
CA LEU A 166 11.95 3.43 -3.61
C LEU A 166 13.12 4.25 -3.04
N ALA A 167 13.80 5.04 -3.88
CA ALA A 167 14.84 5.95 -3.42
C ALA A 167 14.31 7.01 -2.44
N GLN A 168 13.05 7.43 -2.61
CA GLN A 168 12.39 8.39 -1.71
C GLN A 168 11.77 7.73 -0.47
N LEU A 169 11.24 6.52 -0.61
CA LEU A 169 10.65 5.72 0.47
C LEU A 169 11.67 5.12 1.46
N ALA A 170 12.93 5.00 1.05
CA ALA A 170 13.95 4.43 1.91
C ALA A 170 14.15 5.28 3.18
N GLU A 171 14.43 4.64 4.33
CA GLU A 171 14.63 5.33 5.61
C GLU A 171 15.69 6.45 5.51
N LYS A 172 16.78 6.21 4.78
CA LYS A 172 17.73 7.24 4.35
C LYS A 172 17.35 7.66 2.93
N SER A 173 16.31 8.48 2.84
CA SER A 173 15.76 8.93 1.58
C SER A 173 16.79 9.72 0.77
N TYR A 174 16.66 9.66 -0.55
CA TYR A 174 17.52 10.38 -1.47
C TYR A 174 16.70 11.30 -2.36
N ASP A 175 17.09 12.58 -2.39
CA ASP A 175 16.47 13.54 -3.29
C ASP A 175 16.78 13.13 -4.74
N THR A 176 15.74 13.03 -5.56
CA THR A 176 15.88 12.62 -6.95
C THR A 176 16.23 13.79 -7.88
N ASP A 177 16.47 14.99 -7.34
CA ASP A 177 16.83 16.22 -8.06
C ASP A 177 15.83 16.55 -9.18
N GLY A 178 14.54 16.26 -8.96
CA GLY A 178 13.49 16.47 -9.97
C GLY A 178 13.41 15.40 -11.07
N LYS A 179 14.34 14.43 -11.15
CA LYS A 179 14.33 13.38 -12.19
C LYS A 179 13.04 12.56 -12.22
N LEU A 180 12.43 12.29 -11.06
CA LEU A 180 11.14 11.62 -10.98
C LEU A 180 10.06 12.43 -11.71
N MET A 181 10.03 13.75 -11.48
CA MET A 181 9.07 14.65 -12.12
C MET A 181 9.31 14.83 -13.61
N ASP A 182 10.58 14.91 -14.02
CA ASP A 182 10.93 15.04 -15.44
C ASP A 182 10.45 13.81 -16.22
N LEU A 183 10.74 12.61 -15.69
CA LEU A 183 10.32 11.34 -16.29
C LEU A 183 8.79 11.22 -16.43
N ILE A 184 8.04 11.69 -15.42
CA ILE A 184 6.58 11.72 -15.43
C ILE A 184 6.06 12.71 -16.47
N ARG A 185 6.62 13.93 -16.51
CA ARG A 185 6.15 15.01 -17.38
C ARG A 185 6.27 14.63 -18.86
N ASP A 186 7.37 13.98 -19.24
CA ASP A 186 7.60 13.56 -20.61
C ASP A 186 6.53 12.57 -21.11
N ASN A 187 5.98 11.74 -20.22
CA ASN A 187 4.98 10.72 -20.57
C ASN A 187 3.54 11.22 -20.49
N ILE A 188 3.23 12.18 -19.61
CA ILE A 188 1.89 12.80 -19.55
C ILE A 188 1.58 13.54 -20.85
N ASN A 189 2.58 14.15 -21.47
CA ASN A 189 2.41 14.92 -22.70
C ASN A 189 2.25 14.04 -23.96
N CYS A 190 2.25 12.71 -23.82
CA CYS A 190 2.01 11.81 -24.94
C CYS A 190 0.55 11.90 -25.42
N GLU A 191 0.34 12.09 -26.73
CA GLU A 191 -1.00 12.21 -27.31
C GLU A 191 -1.79 10.89 -27.28
N GLU A 192 -1.09 9.76 -27.43
CA GLU A 192 -1.73 8.44 -27.43
C GLU A 192 -1.96 7.91 -26.02
N GLU A 193 -3.18 7.41 -25.77
CA GLU A 193 -3.52 6.70 -24.54
C GLU A 193 -2.80 5.35 -24.49
N ASN A 194 -1.82 5.25 -23.59
CA ASN A 194 -1.01 4.05 -23.41
C ASN A 194 -0.77 3.76 -21.90
N PRO A 195 -0.30 2.55 -21.55
CA PRO A 195 -0.11 2.16 -20.15
C PRO A 195 0.92 3.01 -19.38
N ASP A 196 1.96 3.51 -20.05
CA ASP A 196 2.99 4.34 -19.43
C ASP A 196 2.45 5.76 -19.13
N LYS A 197 1.66 6.32 -20.04
CA LYS A 197 0.91 7.57 -19.80
C LYS A 197 -0.04 7.42 -18.62
N PHE A 198 -0.82 6.34 -18.57
CA PHE A 198 -1.69 6.04 -17.43
C PHE A 198 -0.90 6.01 -16.11
N LEU A 199 0.24 5.33 -16.10
CA LEU A 199 1.09 5.26 -14.91
C LEU A 199 1.62 6.64 -14.51
N ALA A 200 2.08 7.44 -15.46
CA ALA A 200 2.57 8.79 -15.23
C ALA A 200 1.46 9.70 -14.65
N GLU A 201 0.24 9.64 -15.21
CA GLU A 201 -0.91 10.38 -14.70
C GLU A 201 -1.29 9.95 -13.27
N PHE A 202 -1.29 8.64 -13.00
CA PHE A 202 -1.55 8.12 -11.66
C PHE A 202 -0.54 8.64 -10.64
N ILE A 203 0.76 8.54 -10.93
CA ILE A 203 1.81 8.98 -10.00
C ILE A 203 1.76 10.50 -9.81
N ASN A 204 1.52 11.27 -10.88
CA ASN A 204 1.35 12.71 -10.79
C ASN A 204 0.20 13.12 -9.86
N TRP A 205 -0.95 12.45 -10.03
CA TRP A 205 -2.11 12.64 -9.16
C TRP A 205 -1.85 12.23 -7.71
N ALA A 206 -1.18 11.10 -7.49
CA ALA A 206 -0.89 10.57 -6.16
C ALA A 206 0.09 11.45 -5.37
N LEU A 207 1.15 11.95 -6.01
CA LEU A 207 2.29 12.58 -5.33
C LEU A 207 2.36 14.10 -5.44
N PHE A 208 1.96 14.68 -6.58
CA PHE A 208 2.33 16.06 -6.90
C PHE A 208 1.12 17.00 -7.04
N GLN A 209 -0.04 16.49 -7.39
CA GLN A 209 -1.25 17.31 -7.55
C GLN A 209 -1.87 17.71 -6.22
N LYS A 210 -1.90 19.02 -5.96
CA LYS A 210 -2.63 19.62 -4.82
C LYS A 210 -4.04 20.02 -5.27
N VAL A 211 -4.94 19.05 -5.25
CA VAL A 211 -6.35 19.21 -5.65
C VAL A 211 -7.30 19.10 -4.45
N SER A 212 -8.50 19.67 -4.58
CA SER A 212 -9.56 19.48 -3.58
C SER A 212 -10.03 18.02 -3.52
N LYS A 213 -10.65 17.59 -2.41
CA LYS A 213 -11.10 16.20 -2.24
C LYS A 213 -12.08 15.75 -3.33
N SER A 214 -13.01 16.62 -3.73
CA SER A 214 -14.00 16.31 -4.77
C SER A 214 -13.36 16.16 -6.15
N GLU A 215 -12.33 16.96 -6.44
CA GLU A 215 -11.57 16.89 -7.68
C GLU A 215 -10.63 15.69 -7.71
N SER A 216 -10.00 15.38 -6.58
CA SER A 216 -9.19 14.17 -6.39
C SER A 216 -9.98 12.90 -6.74
N HIS A 217 -11.21 12.80 -6.23
CA HIS A 217 -12.09 11.67 -6.49
C HIS A 217 -12.49 11.55 -7.97
N LYS A 218 -12.73 12.69 -8.65
CA LYS A 218 -13.01 12.71 -10.09
C LYS A 218 -11.82 12.22 -10.91
N ILE A 219 -10.60 12.63 -10.55
CA ILE A 219 -9.37 12.18 -11.23
C ILE A 219 -9.17 10.68 -11.01
N GLY A 220 -9.30 10.19 -9.78
CA GLY A 220 -9.23 8.76 -9.47
C GLY A 220 -10.26 7.94 -10.26
N SER A 221 -11.51 8.40 -10.34
CA SER A 221 -12.56 7.74 -11.12
C SER A 221 -12.22 7.70 -12.62
N LYS A 222 -11.72 8.82 -13.17
CA LYS A 222 -11.27 8.89 -14.58
C LYS A 222 -10.11 7.93 -14.85
N LEU A 223 -9.16 7.80 -13.92
CA LEU A 223 -8.06 6.83 -14.03
C LEU A 223 -8.59 5.39 -14.03
N SER A 224 -9.51 5.04 -13.12
CA SER A 224 -10.17 3.72 -13.10
C SER A 224 -10.91 3.42 -14.41
N GLU A 225 -11.62 4.40 -14.99
CA GLU A 225 -12.31 4.25 -16.29
C GLU A 225 -11.32 4.07 -17.44
N THR A 226 -10.26 4.87 -17.47
CA THR A 226 -9.19 4.79 -18.48
C THR A 226 -8.53 3.42 -18.45
N PHE A 227 -8.23 2.91 -17.25
CA PHE A 227 -7.72 1.56 -17.06
C PHE A 227 -8.69 0.48 -17.59
N LYS A 228 -9.99 0.57 -17.24
CA LYS A 228 -11.00 -0.38 -17.72
C LYS A 228 -11.03 -0.45 -19.24
N LEU A 229 -11.00 0.71 -19.91
CA LEU A 229 -10.96 0.80 -21.38
C LEU A 229 -9.69 0.18 -21.97
N MET A 230 -8.52 0.40 -21.36
CA MET A 230 -7.25 -0.21 -21.81
C MET A 230 -7.27 -1.74 -21.70
N ILE A 231 -7.84 -2.28 -20.63
CA ILE A 231 -8.02 -3.72 -20.46
C ILE A 231 -9.02 -4.30 -21.47
N GLU A 232 -10.11 -3.59 -21.79
CA GLU A 232 -11.09 -4.03 -22.81
C GLU A 232 -10.50 -4.09 -24.21
N LYS A 233 -9.61 -3.14 -24.53
CA LYS A 233 -8.84 -3.12 -25.76
C LYS A 233 -7.74 -4.18 -25.81
N LYS A 234 -7.61 -5.04 -24.78
CA LYS A 234 -6.58 -6.09 -24.66
C LYS A 234 -5.16 -5.57 -24.88
N SER A 235 -4.83 -4.41 -24.29
CA SER A 235 -3.46 -3.91 -24.30
C SER A 235 -2.49 -4.94 -23.70
N GLU A 236 -1.45 -5.32 -24.45
CA GLU A 236 -0.35 -6.20 -24.01
C GLU A 236 0.63 -5.47 -23.08
N ALA A 237 0.11 -4.93 -21.97
CA ALA A 237 0.91 -4.20 -20.99
C ALA A 237 1.36 -5.12 -19.84
N ASP A 238 2.52 -4.80 -19.25
CA ASP A 238 2.99 -5.43 -18.00
C ASP A 238 2.26 -4.80 -16.80
N TRP A 239 0.96 -5.06 -16.70
CA TRP A 239 0.11 -4.55 -15.61
C TRP A 239 0.63 -4.89 -14.21
N PRO A 240 1.19 -6.08 -13.91
CA PRO A 240 1.82 -6.33 -12.62
C PRO A 240 2.90 -5.29 -12.29
N MET A 241 3.77 -4.94 -13.24
CA MET A 241 4.82 -3.94 -13.00
C MET A 241 4.25 -2.54 -12.79
N ILE A 242 3.24 -2.15 -13.58
CA ILE A 242 2.52 -0.88 -13.44
C ILE A 242 1.87 -0.78 -12.06
N MET A 243 1.15 -1.83 -11.64
CA MET A 243 0.51 -1.87 -10.32
C MET A 243 1.54 -1.81 -9.18
N SER A 244 2.73 -2.38 -9.38
CA SER A 244 3.84 -2.26 -8.44
C SER A 244 4.32 -0.82 -8.27
N ALA A 245 4.41 -0.06 -9.36
CA ALA A 245 4.72 1.36 -9.31
C ALA A 245 3.60 2.16 -8.63
N CYS A 246 2.33 1.88 -8.95
CA CYS A 246 1.17 2.50 -8.30
C CYS A 246 1.15 2.25 -6.78
N ARG A 247 1.40 1.01 -6.35
CA ARG A 247 1.48 0.65 -4.93
C ARG A 247 2.57 1.45 -4.23
N LEU A 248 3.79 1.47 -4.77
CA LEU A 248 4.89 2.22 -4.17
C LEU A 248 4.59 3.72 -4.13
N ALA A 249 3.98 4.27 -5.18
CA ALA A 249 3.55 5.67 -5.21
C ALA A 249 2.51 5.95 -4.11
N SER A 250 1.57 5.03 -3.84
CA SER A 250 0.60 5.19 -2.75
C SER A 250 1.27 5.18 -1.37
N SER A 251 2.28 4.32 -1.16
CA SER A 251 3.07 4.33 0.08
C SER A 251 3.80 5.66 0.27
N LEU A 252 4.39 6.20 -0.80
CA LEU A 252 5.06 7.50 -0.73
C LEU A 252 4.05 8.65 -0.53
N ALA A 253 2.85 8.52 -1.08
CA ALA A 253 1.76 9.46 -0.84
C ALA A 253 1.29 9.45 0.63
N MET A 254 1.30 8.28 1.27
CA MET A 254 1.05 8.17 2.72
C MET A 254 2.10 8.93 3.53
N GLU A 255 3.38 8.80 3.20
CA GLU A 255 4.47 9.51 3.89
C GLU A 255 4.43 11.03 3.65
N ASN A 256 4.16 11.47 2.42
CA ASN A 256 4.22 12.88 2.03
C ASN A 256 2.94 13.68 2.30
N ALA A 257 1.77 13.06 2.14
CA ALA A 257 0.46 13.74 2.18
C ALA A 257 -0.53 13.12 3.19
N GLY A 258 -0.19 11.98 3.80
CA GLY A 258 -0.96 11.35 4.86
C GLY A 258 -2.12 10.47 4.38
N PHE A 259 -2.87 9.96 5.36
CA PHE A 259 -3.86 8.89 5.17
C PHE A 259 -4.98 9.22 4.16
N SER A 260 -5.42 10.49 4.07
CA SER A 260 -6.47 10.84 3.11
C SER A 260 -6.04 10.65 1.66
N ARG A 261 -4.79 11.00 1.31
CA ARG A 261 -4.28 10.80 -0.05
C ARG A 261 -4.02 9.33 -0.33
N PHE A 262 -3.54 8.60 0.67
CA PHE A 262 -3.43 7.15 0.60
C PHE A 262 -4.78 6.48 0.32
N MET A 263 -5.86 6.92 0.99
CA MET A 263 -7.20 6.37 0.76
C MET A 263 -7.72 6.62 -0.66
N ASP A 264 -7.47 7.80 -1.23
CA ASP A 264 -7.81 8.06 -2.64
C ASP A 264 -7.09 7.06 -3.57
N CYS A 265 -5.80 6.80 -3.32
CA CYS A 265 -5.02 5.80 -4.06
C CYS A 265 -5.54 4.37 -3.81
N PHE A 266 -5.95 4.06 -2.58
CA PHE A 266 -6.47 2.76 -2.19
C PHE A 266 -7.72 2.39 -2.97
N ASP A 267 -8.66 3.32 -3.10
CA ASP A 267 -9.90 3.10 -3.84
C ASP A 267 -9.60 2.77 -5.31
N ALA A 268 -8.75 3.58 -5.97
CA ALA A 268 -8.38 3.37 -7.37
C ALA A 268 -7.61 2.06 -7.60
N ILE A 269 -6.56 1.78 -6.81
CA ILE A 269 -5.73 0.58 -6.94
C ILE A 269 -6.56 -0.68 -6.67
N SER A 270 -7.42 -0.66 -5.65
CA SER A 270 -8.25 -1.81 -5.31
C SER A 270 -9.31 -2.09 -6.36
N GLU A 271 -9.93 -1.06 -6.93
CA GLU A 271 -10.86 -1.19 -8.05
C GLU A 271 -10.18 -1.77 -9.31
N ILE A 272 -8.95 -1.33 -9.58
CA ILE A 272 -8.13 -1.85 -10.68
C ILE A 272 -7.85 -3.34 -10.49
N HIS A 273 -7.42 -3.76 -9.30
CA HIS A 273 -7.21 -5.19 -9.01
C HIS A 273 -8.51 -5.98 -9.17
N LEU A 274 -9.64 -5.53 -8.61
CA LEU A 274 -10.93 -6.19 -8.77
C LEU A 274 -11.36 -6.29 -10.25
N THR A 275 -11.05 -5.29 -11.06
CA THR A 275 -11.28 -5.31 -12.51
C THR A 275 -10.45 -6.40 -13.19
N LEU A 276 -9.17 -6.55 -12.82
CA LEU A 276 -8.31 -7.62 -13.33
C LEU A 276 -8.82 -9.02 -12.96
N TYR A 277 -9.22 -9.20 -11.69
CA TYR A 277 -9.78 -10.45 -11.19
C TYR A 277 -11.11 -10.81 -11.84
N SER A 278 -12.03 -9.85 -12.01
CA SER A 278 -13.35 -10.11 -12.62
C SER A 278 -13.28 -10.52 -14.10
N LYS A 279 -12.24 -10.10 -14.83
CA LYS A 279 -12.02 -10.48 -16.23
C LYS A 279 -11.22 -11.77 -16.40
N ASN A 280 -10.85 -12.45 -15.32
CA ASN A 280 -9.96 -13.63 -15.33
C ASN A 280 -8.63 -13.41 -16.08
N LEU A 281 -8.14 -12.16 -16.15
CA LEU A 281 -6.87 -11.80 -16.79
C LEU A 281 -5.69 -11.93 -15.81
N THR A 282 -5.80 -12.85 -14.85
CA THR A 282 -4.90 -12.93 -13.70
C THR A 282 -3.73 -13.84 -14.02
N SER A 283 -2.57 -13.22 -14.29
CA SER A 283 -1.29 -13.94 -14.31
C SER A 283 -0.82 -14.25 -12.89
N ILE A 284 0.10 -15.21 -12.75
CA ILE A 284 0.75 -15.47 -11.46
C ILE A 284 1.49 -14.20 -10.98
N ARG A 285 2.10 -13.42 -11.89
CA ARG A 285 2.76 -12.15 -11.58
C ARG A 285 1.79 -11.12 -10.97
N SER A 286 0.54 -11.08 -11.44
CA SER A 286 -0.52 -10.23 -10.89
C SER A 286 -0.88 -10.60 -9.46
N LEU A 287 -0.78 -11.89 -9.10
CA LEU A 287 -1.05 -12.37 -7.75
C LEU A 287 0.01 -11.87 -6.77
N PHE A 288 1.30 -11.90 -7.14
CA PHE A 288 2.39 -11.41 -6.30
C PHE A 288 2.17 -9.95 -5.91
N GLU A 289 1.85 -9.11 -6.90
CA GLU A 289 1.61 -7.69 -6.64
C GLU A 289 0.32 -7.46 -5.85
N ALA A 290 -0.74 -8.23 -6.09
CA ALA A 290 -1.97 -8.15 -5.29
C ALA A 290 -1.74 -8.53 -3.81
N VAL A 291 -0.92 -9.55 -3.54
CA VAL A 291 -0.51 -9.95 -2.19
C VAL A 291 0.34 -8.84 -1.54
N ALA A 292 1.31 -8.28 -2.27
CA ALA A 292 2.11 -7.15 -1.79
C ALA A 292 1.25 -5.91 -1.49
N TRP A 293 0.23 -5.65 -2.31
CA TRP A 293 -0.75 -4.59 -2.07
C TRP A 293 -1.55 -4.85 -0.79
N ILE A 294 -2.06 -6.07 -0.59
CA ILE A 294 -2.79 -6.41 0.64
C ILE A 294 -1.91 -6.25 1.88
N SER A 295 -0.65 -6.68 1.82
CA SER A 295 0.30 -6.48 2.92
C SER A 295 0.53 -4.99 3.20
N THR A 296 0.70 -4.17 2.16
CA THR A 296 0.91 -2.71 2.28
C THR A 296 -0.30 -2.05 2.96
N VAL A 297 -1.51 -2.33 2.46
CA VAL A 297 -2.75 -1.77 3.02
C VAL A 297 -2.98 -2.25 4.45
N GLY A 298 -2.73 -3.53 4.74
CA GLY A 298 -2.85 -4.10 6.09
C GLY A 298 -1.97 -3.35 7.09
N ASN A 299 -0.69 -3.16 6.76
CA ASN A 299 0.25 -2.38 7.59
C ASN A 299 -0.22 -0.93 7.78
N THR A 300 -0.69 -0.25 6.72
CA THR A 300 -1.18 1.13 6.82
C THR A 300 -2.45 1.25 7.64
N PHE A 301 -3.38 0.29 7.56
CA PHE A 301 -4.60 0.31 8.35
C PHE A 301 -4.37 0.02 9.83
N GLU A 302 -3.32 -0.74 10.15
CA GLU A 302 -2.91 -1.03 11.53
C GLU A 302 -2.11 0.10 12.19
N SER A 303 -1.51 0.99 11.39
CA SER A 303 -0.78 2.13 11.95
C SER A 303 -1.73 3.10 12.65
N LEU A 304 -1.22 3.74 13.71
CA LEU A 304 -2.00 4.61 14.57
C LEU A 304 -2.18 5.98 13.91
N ASP A 305 -3.42 6.45 13.88
CA ASP A 305 -3.73 7.86 13.66
C ASP A 305 -3.23 8.66 14.87
N MET A 306 -2.14 9.41 14.67
CA MET A 306 -1.50 10.21 15.72
C MET A 306 -2.46 11.24 16.35
N LEU A 307 -3.54 11.64 15.66
CA LEU A 307 -4.51 12.59 16.18
C LEU A 307 -5.59 11.93 17.06
N LYS A 308 -5.97 10.70 16.74
CA LYS A 308 -7.08 9.98 17.41
C LYS A 308 -6.61 8.88 18.35
N ASN A 309 -5.34 8.50 18.28
CA ASN A 309 -4.74 7.36 18.98
C ASN A 309 -5.51 6.04 18.72
N GLU A 310 -6.05 5.89 17.51
CA GLU A 310 -6.77 4.70 17.05
C GLU A 310 -6.14 4.23 15.73
N PRO A 311 -6.17 2.93 15.41
CA PRO A 311 -5.73 2.44 14.10
C PRO A 311 -6.52 3.09 12.97
N TYR A 312 -5.87 3.44 11.86
CA TYR A 312 -6.53 4.06 10.71
C TYR A 312 -7.71 3.24 10.18
N ARG A 313 -7.67 1.91 10.35
CA ARG A 313 -8.77 1.00 10.06
C ARG A 313 -10.14 1.46 10.58
N MET A 314 -10.17 2.05 11.77
CA MET A 314 -11.42 2.47 12.42
C MET A 314 -12.08 3.63 11.68
N SER A 315 -11.29 4.42 10.95
CA SER A 315 -11.75 5.59 10.19
C SER A 315 -12.28 5.26 8.79
N ILE A 316 -12.23 3.98 8.38
CA ILE A 316 -12.61 3.54 7.03
C ILE A 316 -14.13 3.37 6.91
N SER A 317 -14.69 3.82 5.79
CA SER A 317 -16.12 3.66 5.46
C SER A 317 -16.52 2.17 5.28
N SER A 318 -17.80 1.87 5.45
CA SER A 318 -18.36 0.54 5.17
C SER A 318 -18.12 0.11 3.72
N PHE A 319 -18.23 1.04 2.78
CA PHE A 319 -17.95 0.82 1.36
C PHE A 319 -16.49 0.39 1.12
N ALA A 320 -15.52 1.12 1.66
CA ALA A 320 -14.10 0.77 1.52
C ALA A 320 -13.76 -0.56 2.23
N LYS A 321 -14.40 -0.88 3.37
CA LYS A 321 -14.31 -2.21 4.01
C LYS A 321 -14.86 -3.33 3.12
N THR A 322 -15.90 -3.05 2.33
CA THR A 322 -16.49 -4.00 1.38
C THR A 322 -15.55 -4.25 0.20
N ILE A 323 -15.00 -3.18 -0.41
CA ILE A 323 -13.97 -3.29 -1.45
C ILE A 323 -12.78 -4.11 -0.93
N TRP A 324 -12.31 -3.79 0.26
CA TRP A 324 -11.21 -4.49 0.92
C TRP A 324 -11.51 -5.99 1.09
N SER A 325 -12.71 -6.32 1.57
CA SER A 325 -13.10 -7.72 1.79
C SER A 325 -13.20 -8.49 0.48
N ASN A 326 -13.84 -7.91 -0.54
CA ASN A 326 -13.97 -8.51 -1.87
C ASN A 326 -12.60 -8.78 -2.51
N LEU A 327 -11.65 -7.85 -2.35
CA LEU A 327 -10.31 -8.00 -2.87
C LEU A 327 -9.55 -9.12 -2.13
N ASN A 328 -9.65 -9.17 -0.81
CA ASN A 328 -9.04 -10.25 -0.03
C ASN A 328 -9.62 -11.62 -0.42
N ASP A 329 -10.94 -11.71 -0.62
CA ASP A 329 -11.60 -12.95 -1.05
C ASP A 329 -11.14 -13.39 -2.45
N ALA A 330 -11.04 -12.46 -3.40
CA ALA A 330 -10.52 -12.73 -4.75
C ALA A 330 -9.07 -13.23 -4.72
N VAL A 331 -8.21 -12.61 -3.90
CA VAL A 331 -6.80 -13.03 -3.75
C VAL A 331 -6.70 -14.38 -3.05
N CYS A 332 -7.50 -14.66 -2.01
CA CYS A 332 -7.52 -15.97 -1.34
C CYS A 332 -7.89 -17.09 -2.33
N ASN A 333 -8.92 -16.87 -3.15
CA ASN A 333 -9.33 -17.86 -4.15
C ASN A 333 -8.22 -18.14 -5.16
N HIS A 334 -7.51 -17.10 -5.61
CA HIS A 334 -6.41 -17.28 -6.55
C HIS A 334 -5.19 -17.96 -5.89
N LEU A 335 -4.86 -17.64 -4.64
CA LEU A 335 -3.85 -18.35 -3.86
C LEU A 335 -4.18 -19.83 -3.75
N ASN A 336 -5.43 -20.18 -3.42
CA ASN A 336 -5.88 -21.57 -3.31
C ASN A 336 -5.72 -22.32 -4.64
N ASN A 337 -6.04 -21.69 -5.77
CA ASN A 337 -5.82 -22.30 -7.08
C ASN A 337 -4.32 -22.57 -7.36
N VAL A 338 -3.44 -21.63 -7.02
CA VAL A 338 -1.99 -21.77 -7.25
C VAL A 338 -1.36 -22.82 -6.32
N PHE A 339 -1.74 -22.83 -5.04
CA PHE A 339 -1.16 -23.74 -4.03
C PHE A 339 -1.77 -25.14 -4.04
N SER A 340 -3.01 -25.33 -4.47
CA SER A 340 -3.58 -26.67 -4.70
C SER A 340 -2.87 -27.40 -5.85
N SER A 341 -2.48 -26.65 -6.90
CA SER A 341 -1.76 -27.15 -8.07
C SER A 341 -0.32 -27.60 -7.78
N SER A 342 0.28 -27.16 -6.66
CA SER A 342 1.70 -27.35 -6.35
C SER A 342 1.98 -28.33 -5.20
N SER A 343 0.96 -29.10 -4.79
CA SER A 343 0.90 -30.00 -3.63
C SER A 343 1.85 -31.23 -3.65
N SER A 344 2.91 -31.22 -4.45
CA SER A 344 3.95 -32.25 -4.48
C SER A 344 5.35 -31.79 -4.06
N SER A 345 5.51 -30.64 -3.39
CA SER A 345 6.75 -30.32 -2.68
C SER A 345 6.49 -29.76 -1.29
N SER A 346 6.62 -30.66 -0.31
CA SER A 346 6.75 -30.43 1.11
C SER A 346 7.75 -29.33 1.46
N SER A 347 7.43 -28.63 2.56
CA SER A 347 8.16 -27.56 3.24
C SER A 347 8.10 -26.20 2.53
N VAL A 348 7.30 -25.30 3.11
CA VAL A 348 7.54 -23.86 3.04
C VAL A 348 8.95 -23.68 3.59
N SER A 349 9.93 -23.58 2.69
CA SER A 349 11.34 -23.44 3.03
C SER A 349 11.52 -22.19 3.87
N THR A 350 12.44 -22.28 4.82
CA THR A 350 12.87 -21.19 5.71
C THR A 350 13.00 -19.88 4.93
N PHE A 351 12.28 -18.87 5.42
CA PHE A 351 12.29 -17.49 4.97
C PHE A 351 13.72 -17.02 4.70
N SER A 352 14.00 -16.56 3.48
CA SER A 352 15.26 -15.87 3.20
C SER A 352 14.95 -14.39 2.93
N ASP A 353 15.57 -13.50 3.70
CA ASP A 353 15.49 -12.05 3.46
C ASP A 353 15.90 -11.70 2.02
N SER A 354 16.77 -12.52 1.41
CA SER A 354 17.25 -12.36 0.04
C SER A 354 16.15 -12.37 -1.02
N GLU A 355 15.11 -13.19 -0.85
CA GLU A 355 14.01 -13.29 -1.82
C GLU A 355 13.07 -12.08 -1.76
N SER A 356 12.88 -11.52 -0.56
CA SER A 356 12.10 -10.28 -0.39
C SER A 356 12.78 -9.10 -1.06
N ILE A 357 14.12 -9.04 -1.00
CA ILE A 357 14.90 -7.97 -1.61
C ILE A 357 14.99 -8.14 -3.13
N ALA A 358 15.05 -9.38 -3.64
CA ALA A 358 14.95 -9.64 -5.07
C ALA A 358 13.62 -9.13 -5.65
N PHE A 359 12.50 -9.35 -4.95
CA PHE A 359 11.20 -8.78 -5.34
C PHE A 359 11.17 -7.25 -5.22
N LEU A 360 11.82 -6.67 -4.20
CA LEU A 360 11.94 -5.22 -4.06
C LEU A 360 12.65 -4.60 -5.28
N LEU A 361 13.81 -5.15 -5.65
CA LEU A 361 14.66 -4.70 -6.75
C LEU A 361 13.98 -4.88 -8.12
N HIS A 362 13.47 -6.08 -8.40
CA HIS A 362 13.02 -6.46 -9.74
C HIS A 362 11.50 -6.44 -9.92
N GLY A 363 10.75 -6.29 -8.84
CA GLY A 363 9.29 -6.32 -8.85
C GLY A 363 8.72 -7.69 -9.23
N PRO A 364 7.47 -7.72 -9.72
CA PRO A 364 6.81 -8.97 -10.07
C PRO A 364 7.32 -9.60 -11.36
N LYS A 365 8.60 -9.42 -11.74
CA LYS A 365 9.25 -10.16 -12.85
C LYS A 365 9.64 -11.58 -12.44
N LEU A 366 9.86 -11.82 -11.15
CA LEU A 366 10.32 -13.08 -10.63
C LEU A 366 9.13 -13.99 -10.31
N GLU A 367 9.00 -15.10 -11.04
CA GLU A 367 7.93 -16.08 -10.85
C GLU A 367 8.42 -17.25 -9.99
N SER A 368 8.69 -16.99 -8.71
CA SER A 368 9.06 -18.04 -7.76
C SER A 368 7.99 -18.26 -6.70
N LEU A 369 7.56 -19.50 -6.52
CA LEU A 369 6.60 -19.88 -5.48
C LEU A 369 7.14 -19.60 -4.06
N SER A 370 8.47 -19.55 -3.89
CA SER A 370 9.12 -19.16 -2.64
C SER A 370 8.89 -17.69 -2.29
N ILE A 371 9.06 -16.78 -3.27
CA ILE A 371 8.75 -15.35 -3.13
C ILE A 371 7.27 -15.17 -2.80
N LEU A 372 6.36 -15.85 -3.51
CA LEU A 372 4.93 -15.78 -3.21
C LEU A 372 4.63 -16.25 -1.78
N SER A 373 5.24 -17.35 -1.35
CA SER A 373 5.11 -17.87 0.01
C SER A 373 5.63 -16.88 1.06
N SER A 374 6.73 -16.19 0.77
CA SER A 374 7.28 -15.12 1.61
C SER A 374 6.33 -13.94 1.74
N LEU A 375 5.78 -13.45 0.62
CA LEU A 375 4.79 -12.36 0.62
C LEU A 375 3.51 -12.73 1.38
N VAL A 376 3.03 -13.98 1.24
CA VAL A 376 1.87 -14.47 2.00
C VAL A 376 2.19 -14.56 3.49
N HIS A 377 3.39 -15.02 3.86
CA HIS A 377 3.81 -15.04 5.25
C HIS A 377 3.82 -13.64 5.87
N GLN A 378 4.21 -12.59 5.12
CA GLN A 378 4.13 -11.21 5.58
C GLN A 378 2.69 -10.81 5.95
N ILE A 379 1.69 -11.19 5.15
CA ILE A 379 0.26 -10.96 5.48
C ILE A 379 -0.14 -11.70 6.76
N LEU A 380 0.27 -12.97 6.89
CA LEU A 380 -0.07 -13.79 8.07
C LEU A 380 0.61 -13.28 9.35
N SER A 381 1.74 -12.59 9.23
CA SER A 381 2.51 -12.02 10.34
C SER A 381 2.06 -10.62 10.78
N LEU A 382 1.09 -10.01 10.08
CA LEU A 382 0.50 -8.73 10.49
C LEU A 382 -0.09 -8.84 11.91
N LYS A 383 -0.15 -7.71 12.64
CA LYS A 383 -0.68 -7.72 14.02
C LYS A 383 -2.15 -8.12 14.04
N ASN A 384 -2.90 -7.71 13.02
CA ASN A 384 -4.27 -8.13 12.75
C ASN A 384 -4.34 -8.70 11.31
N PRO A 385 -3.98 -9.97 11.12
CA PRO A 385 -3.91 -10.55 9.79
C PRO A 385 -5.29 -10.56 9.12
N THR A 386 -5.32 -10.22 7.83
CA THR A 386 -6.57 -10.21 7.05
C THR A 386 -6.90 -11.56 6.44
N MET A 387 -5.93 -12.48 6.44
CA MET A 387 -6.05 -13.84 5.95
C MET A 387 -5.55 -14.83 7.01
N LYS A 388 -6.10 -16.03 7.01
CA LYS A 388 -5.59 -17.17 7.78
C LYS A 388 -5.31 -18.34 6.84
N LYS A 389 -4.29 -19.11 7.20
CA LYS A 389 -3.98 -20.40 6.59
C LYS A 389 -4.69 -21.50 7.40
N SER A 390 -5.44 -22.35 6.74
CA SER A 390 -5.99 -23.59 7.30
C SER A 390 -5.39 -24.77 6.55
N ASP A 391 -4.80 -25.70 7.30
CA ASP A 391 -4.33 -26.97 6.76
C ASP A 391 -5.41 -28.03 7.01
N ASN A 392 -6.22 -28.33 5.98
CA ASN A 392 -7.22 -29.38 6.03
C ASN A 392 -6.76 -30.53 5.13
N ASN A 393 -6.58 -31.73 5.68
CA ASN A 393 -6.25 -32.95 4.92
C ASN A 393 -5.01 -32.86 4.00
N GLY A 394 -4.00 -32.06 4.37
CA GLY A 394 -2.77 -31.90 3.58
C GLY A 394 -2.86 -30.88 2.44
N GLU A 395 -4.03 -30.27 2.22
CA GLU A 395 -4.21 -29.15 1.30
C GLU A 395 -4.14 -27.82 2.08
N THR A 396 -3.26 -26.93 1.62
CA THR A 396 -3.18 -25.57 2.15
C THR A 396 -4.34 -24.75 1.56
N ALA A 397 -5.23 -24.27 2.44
CA ALA A 397 -6.30 -23.35 2.07
C ALA A 397 -6.12 -22.01 2.80
N PHE A 398 -6.25 -20.92 2.07
CA PHE A 398 -6.29 -19.55 2.54
C PHE A 398 -7.73 -19.05 2.58
N CYS A 399 -8.10 -18.42 3.68
CA CYS A 399 -9.40 -17.77 3.82
C CYS A 399 -9.25 -16.44 4.56
N ARG A 400 -10.13 -15.49 4.22
CA ARG A 400 -10.16 -14.18 4.87
C ARG A 400 -10.59 -14.32 6.33
N ILE A 401 -9.97 -13.53 7.20
CA ILE A 401 -10.46 -13.33 8.56
C ILE A 401 -11.51 -12.22 8.51
N ASN A 402 -12.75 -12.58 8.87
CA ASN A 402 -13.79 -11.58 9.13
C ASN A 402 -13.41 -10.76 10.37
N GLN A 403 -12.68 -9.69 10.15
CA GLN A 403 -12.33 -8.72 11.19
C GLN A 403 -13.48 -7.71 11.43
N SER A 404 -14.71 -8.19 11.31
CA SER A 404 -15.86 -7.57 11.95
C SER A 404 -15.72 -7.87 13.44
N SER A 405 -15.01 -7.03 14.18
CA SER A 405 -15.30 -6.91 15.60
C SER A 405 -16.64 -6.16 15.68
N PRO A 406 -17.77 -6.80 16.03
CA PRO A 406 -18.80 -6.03 16.72
C PRO A 406 -18.12 -5.45 17.95
N ARG A 407 -18.41 -4.21 18.31
CA ARG A 407 -18.07 -3.70 19.64
C ARG A 407 -18.80 -4.58 20.67
N ARG A 408 -18.22 -5.71 21.08
CA ARG A 408 -18.53 -6.33 22.36
C ARG A 408 -17.78 -5.50 23.38
N LEU A 409 -18.51 -4.62 24.07
CA LEU A 409 -18.10 -4.17 25.39
C LEU A 409 -17.96 -5.43 26.23
N ASP A 410 -16.76 -5.70 26.73
CA ASP A 410 -16.49 -6.78 27.66
C ASP A 410 -17.36 -6.61 28.91
N ILE A 411 -18.44 -7.39 29.02
CA ILE A 411 -19.04 -7.74 30.31
C ILE A 411 -18.43 -9.09 30.70
N PRO A 412 -17.78 -9.21 31.88
CA PRO A 412 -17.17 -10.47 32.31
C PRO A 412 -18.20 -11.60 32.32
N ILE A 413 -17.89 -12.69 31.65
CA ILE A 413 -18.76 -13.87 31.49
C ILE A 413 -18.99 -14.58 32.84
N GLU A 414 -18.21 -14.28 33.88
CA GLU A 414 -18.46 -14.80 35.22
C GLU A 414 -19.65 -14.14 35.95
N ALA A 415 -20.22 -13.04 35.44
CA ALA A 415 -21.37 -12.36 36.07
C ALA A 415 -22.75 -12.85 35.58
N ILE A 416 -22.82 -13.77 34.62
CA ILE A 416 -24.08 -14.23 33.98
C ILE A 416 -24.30 -15.75 34.14
N ILE A 417 -23.70 -16.38 35.16
CA ILE A 417 -23.92 -17.82 35.43
C ILE A 417 -24.96 -18.07 36.53
N GLU A 418 -25.44 -17.05 37.24
CA GLU A 418 -26.54 -17.24 38.21
C GLU A 418 -27.90 -16.78 37.67
N LYS A 419 -28.66 -17.79 37.22
CA LYS A 419 -30.13 -17.83 37.09
C LYS A 419 -30.78 -16.76 36.21
N VAL A 420 -30.86 -17.05 34.91
CA VAL A 420 -32.00 -16.56 34.11
C VAL A 420 -32.52 -17.72 33.25
N ASP A 421 -33.82 -17.98 33.37
CA ASP A 421 -34.59 -18.96 32.60
C ASP A 421 -34.31 -18.86 31.09
N LEU A 422 -33.94 -19.99 30.49
CA LEU A 422 -33.61 -20.12 29.07
C LEU A 422 -34.84 -20.21 28.14
N SER A 423 -35.99 -19.64 28.52
CA SER A 423 -37.23 -19.78 27.74
C SER A 423 -37.67 -18.54 26.95
N ASN A 424 -37.00 -17.39 27.05
CA ASN A 424 -37.34 -16.16 26.30
C ASN A 424 -36.11 -15.48 25.66
N ARG A 425 -35.50 -16.10 24.63
CA ARG A 425 -34.56 -15.38 23.75
C ARG A 425 -35.30 -14.87 22.51
N GLU A 426 -35.80 -13.64 22.56
CA GLU A 426 -36.27 -12.87 21.40
C GLU A 426 -35.16 -11.95 20.83
N ASP A 427 -33.93 -12.46 20.69
CA ASP A 427 -32.78 -11.72 20.13
C ASP A 427 -32.75 -11.79 18.60
N TRP A 428 -33.88 -11.51 17.93
CA TRP A 428 -33.92 -11.40 16.47
C TRP A 428 -33.93 -9.92 16.04
N LYS A 429 -33.04 -9.55 15.09
CA LYS A 429 -32.96 -8.21 14.47
C LYS A 429 -33.20 -8.33 12.96
N PRO A 430 -33.95 -7.40 12.34
CA PRO A 430 -34.21 -7.44 10.89
C PRO A 430 -32.96 -7.19 10.06
N VAL A 431 -32.88 -7.84 8.89
CA VAL A 431 -31.79 -7.65 7.92
C VAL A 431 -32.02 -6.38 7.11
N TYR A 432 -33.27 -6.13 6.72
CA TYR A 432 -33.66 -4.93 5.98
C TYR A 432 -34.65 -4.10 6.78
N VAL A 433 -34.49 -2.77 6.77
CA VAL A 433 -35.44 -1.84 7.38
C VAL A 433 -36.02 -0.91 6.33
N ILE A 434 -37.35 -0.84 6.27
CA ILE A 434 -38.11 0.05 5.40
C ILE A 434 -38.96 0.97 6.29
N MET A 435 -39.12 2.23 5.89
CA MET A 435 -40.03 3.16 6.56
C MET A 435 -41.05 3.69 5.55
N ASP A 436 -42.30 3.84 5.99
CA ASP A 436 -43.30 4.55 5.21
C ASP A 436 -43.11 6.07 5.24
N LEU A 437 -43.76 6.77 4.32
CA LEU A 437 -43.69 8.24 4.21
C LEU A 437 -44.16 8.93 5.50
N ASN A 438 -45.28 8.47 6.06
CA ASN A 438 -45.94 9.12 7.19
C ASN A 438 -45.06 9.07 8.46
N THR A 439 -44.40 7.94 8.69
CA THR A 439 -43.47 7.73 9.80
C THR A 439 -42.25 8.63 9.65
N ILE A 440 -41.68 8.74 8.44
CA ILE A 440 -40.54 9.63 8.19
C ILE A 440 -40.93 11.08 8.49
N ILE A 441 -42.09 11.55 8.03
CA ILE A 441 -42.52 12.94 8.22
C ILE A 441 -42.81 13.26 9.68
N LYS A 442 -43.47 12.35 10.41
CA LYS A 442 -43.84 12.56 11.82
C LYS A 442 -42.64 12.44 12.77
N ASN A 443 -41.67 11.57 12.43
CA ASN A 443 -40.58 11.21 13.33
C ASN A 443 -39.19 11.38 12.71
N ILE A 444 -38.99 12.48 11.95
CA ILE A 444 -37.76 12.79 11.20
C ILE A 444 -36.48 12.57 12.02
N ASN A 445 -36.44 13.06 13.25
CA ASN A 445 -35.23 12.98 14.08
C ASN A 445 -34.88 11.54 14.48
N VAL A 446 -35.87 10.68 14.67
CA VAL A 446 -35.68 9.27 15.01
C VAL A 446 -35.35 8.47 13.73
N ALA A 447 -36.04 8.75 12.62
CA ALA A 447 -35.76 8.15 11.32
C ALA A 447 -34.31 8.37 10.87
N ILE A 448 -33.79 9.60 11.03
CA ILE A 448 -32.38 9.92 10.71
C ILE A 448 -31.41 9.13 11.60
N LYS A 449 -31.75 8.90 12.89
CA LYS A 449 -30.90 8.11 13.79
C LYS A 449 -30.90 6.64 13.38
N ILE A 450 -32.07 6.08 13.05
CA ILE A 450 -32.20 4.71 12.56
C ILE A 450 -31.41 4.51 11.27
N TRP A 451 -31.50 5.43 10.30
CA TRP A 451 -30.71 5.32 9.06
C TRP A 451 -29.18 5.46 9.24
N LYS A 452 -28.74 5.94 10.39
CA LYS A 452 -27.33 6.03 10.76
C LYS A 452 -26.84 4.78 11.50
N MET A 453 -27.72 3.85 11.87
CA MET A 453 -27.32 2.60 12.52
C MET A 453 -26.70 1.63 11.52
N ASP A 454 -25.70 0.88 11.99
CA ASP A 454 -24.96 -0.09 11.17
C ASP A 454 -25.49 -1.54 11.33
N ASP A 455 -26.53 -1.73 12.15
CA ASP A 455 -27.06 -3.05 12.52
C ASP A 455 -27.92 -3.72 11.43
N PHE A 456 -28.42 -2.95 10.46
CA PHE A 456 -29.35 -3.40 9.42
C PHE A 456 -29.23 -2.58 8.14
N ILE A 457 -29.69 -3.15 7.03
CA ILE A 457 -29.66 -2.48 5.72
C ILE A 457 -30.91 -1.60 5.57
N CYS A 458 -30.72 -0.29 5.56
CA CYS A 458 -31.80 0.65 5.33
C CYS A 458 -32.16 0.72 3.84
N ILE A 459 -33.41 0.43 3.51
CA ILE A 459 -33.93 0.53 2.14
C ILE A 459 -34.86 1.73 2.04
N LEU A 460 -34.60 2.60 1.06
CA LEU A 460 -35.51 3.68 0.69
C LEU A 460 -36.23 3.32 -0.62
N PRO A 461 -37.54 3.04 -0.59
CA PRO A 461 -38.33 2.83 -1.80
C PRO A 461 -38.37 4.11 -2.65
N SER A 462 -38.25 3.96 -3.96
CA SER A 462 -38.28 5.12 -4.88
C SER A 462 -39.61 5.88 -4.86
N THR A 463 -40.71 5.24 -4.44
CA THR A 463 -42.02 5.87 -4.25
C THR A 463 -42.01 6.89 -3.12
N VAL A 464 -41.49 6.49 -1.95
CA VAL A 464 -41.31 7.37 -0.79
C VAL A 464 -40.43 8.55 -1.15
N LEU A 465 -39.33 8.34 -1.88
CA LEU A 465 -38.47 9.45 -2.31
C LEU A 465 -39.19 10.44 -3.24
N ARG A 466 -39.99 9.96 -4.21
CA ARG A 466 -40.78 10.84 -5.09
C ARG A 466 -41.80 11.64 -4.28
N GLN A 467 -42.50 11.00 -3.35
CA GLN A 467 -43.48 11.66 -2.49
C GLN A 467 -42.82 12.71 -1.56
N LEU A 468 -41.63 12.42 -1.03
CA LEU A 468 -40.83 13.41 -0.29
C LEU A 468 -40.43 14.59 -1.19
N ASP A 469 -40.04 14.31 -2.44
CA ASP A 469 -39.64 15.33 -3.41
C ASP A 469 -40.82 16.25 -3.80
N ASP A 470 -42.04 15.72 -3.91
CA ASP A 470 -43.25 16.50 -4.15
C ASP A 470 -43.57 17.43 -2.94
N LEU A 471 -43.37 16.92 -1.72
CA LEU A 471 -43.62 17.66 -0.47
C LEU A 471 -42.53 18.69 -0.13
N LYS A 472 -41.37 18.70 -0.83
CA LYS A 472 -40.25 19.63 -0.57
C LYS A 472 -40.60 21.11 -0.77
N THR A 473 -41.62 21.37 -1.59
CA THR A 473 -42.12 22.72 -1.87
C THR A 473 -43.01 23.24 -0.74
N GLN A 474 -43.67 22.34 -0.02
CA GLN A 474 -44.66 22.64 1.01
C GLN A 474 -44.05 22.63 2.43
N ASN A 475 -42.98 21.87 2.67
CA ASN A 475 -42.34 21.81 3.99
C ASN A 475 -40.80 21.96 3.92
N ARG A 476 -40.27 22.98 4.61
CA ARG A 476 -38.83 23.28 4.63
C ARG A 476 -38.01 22.22 5.34
N SER A 477 -38.56 21.50 6.33
CA SER A 477 -37.83 20.44 7.04
C SER A 477 -37.53 19.24 6.14
N ILE A 478 -38.43 18.93 5.18
CA ILE A 478 -38.29 17.84 4.22
C ILE A 478 -37.06 18.05 3.31
N ARG A 479 -36.72 19.29 2.97
CA ARG A 479 -35.48 19.58 2.20
C ARG A 479 -34.23 19.14 2.94
N SER A 480 -34.19 19.32 4.26
CA SER A 480 -33.08 18.84 5.09
C SER A 480 -33.06 17.32 5.14
N VAL A 481 -34.22 16.66 5.17
CA VAL A 481 -34.33 15.20 5.14
C VAL A 481 -33.84 14.64 3.81
N ILE A 482 -34.28 15.19 2.68
CA ILE A 482 -33.82 14.77 1.34
C ILE A 482 -32.30 14.94 1.23
N ARG A 483 -31.75 16.08 1.69
CA ARG A 483 -30.29 16.28 1.69
C ARG A 483 -29.58 15.22 2.52
N THR A 484 -30.11 14.90 3.71
CA THR A 484 -29.55 13.87 4.59
C THR A 484 -29.66 12.48 3.95
N LEU A 485 -30.78 12.16 3.29
CA LEU A 485 -30.97 10.91 2.56
C LEU A 485 -29.98 10.77 1.40
N MET A 486 -29.73 11.86 0.67
CA MET A 486 -28.72 11.88 -0.40
C MET A 486 -27.30 11.71 0.17
N GLU A 487 -26.97 12.38 1.28
CA GLU A 487 -25.70 12.19 2.00
C GLU A 487 -25.54 10.73 2.45
N LEU A 488 -26.55 10.15 3.09
CA LEU A 488 -26.56 8.76 3.57
C LEU A 488 -26.51 7.75 2.40
N GLN A 489 -27.11 8.07 1.26
CA GLN A 489 -27.00 7.26 0.05
C GLN A 489 -25.58 7.33 -0.55
N LEU A 490 -24.96 8.52 -0.60
CA LEU A 490 -23.57 8.70 -1.03
C LEU A 490 -22.59 7.97 -0.09
N GLU A 491 -22.91 7.91 1.20
CA GLU A 491 -22.18 7.12 2.20
C GLU A 491 -22.46 5.61 2.13
N GLY A 492 -23.42 5.17 1.30
CA GLY A 492 -23.81 3.76 1.16
C GLY A 492 -24.61 3.20 2.34
N ARG A 493 -25.11 4.05 3.24
CA ARG A 493 -25.93 3.65 4.41
C ARG A 493 -27.38 3.36 4.06
N ILE A 494 -27.88 3.94 2.96
CA ILE A 494 -29.23 3.70 2.45
C ILE A 494 -29.14 3.21 1.01
N ILE A 495 -29.83 2.11 0.71
CA ILE A 495 -29.98 1.58 -0.65
C ILE A 495 -31.32 2.04 -1.21
N MET A 496 -31.27 2.75 -2.34
CA MET A 496 -32.48 3.10 -3.08
C MET A 496 -32.95 1.91 -3.91
N LYS A 497 -34.21 1.48 -3.72
CA LYS A 497 -34.80 0.39 -4.51
C LYS A 497 -35.96 0.90 -5.35
N LYS A 498 -35.91 0.64 -6.66
CA LYS A 498 -36.97 1.04 -7.59
C LYS A 498 -38.20 0.16 -7.38
N CYS A 499 -39.26 0.75 -6.82
CA CYS A 499 -40.52 0.09 -6.50
C CYS A 499 -41.70 0.99 -6.83
N GLU A 500 -42.85 0.38 -7.08
CA GLU A 500 -44.15 1.06 -7.30
C GLU A 500 -44.94 1.24 -6.00
N ASP A 501 -44.58 0.50 -4.96
CA ASP A 501 -45.26 0.43 -3.67
C ASP A 501 -44.26 -0.03 -2.60
N GLU A 502 -44.32 0.54 -1.40
CA GLU A 502 -43.50 0.16 -0.25
C GLU A 502 -43.73 -1.31 0.14
N ARG A 503 -44.98 -1.79 0.05
CA ARG A 503 -45.36 -3.16 0.43
C ARG A 503 -44.76 -4.20 -0.51
N LYS A 504 -44.91 -3.97 -1.83
CA LYS A 504 -44.26 -4.81 -2.86
C LYS A 504 -42.74 -4.77 -2.77
N CYS A 505 -42.15 -3.69 -2.23
CA CYS A 505 -40.72 -3.61 -1.96
C CYS A 505 -40.29 -4.62 -0.90
N ALA A 506 -41.05 -4.70 0.21
CA ALA A 506 -40.82 -5.63 1.31
C ALA A 506 -40.94 -7.09 0.84
N GLU A 507 -42.01 -7.44 0.11
CA GLU A 507 -42.21 -8.79 -0.45
C GLU A 507 -41.02 -9.24 -1.31
N ARG A 508 -40.57 -8.38 -2.24
CA ARG A 508 -39.41 -8.67 -3.10
C ARG A 508 -38.10 -8.80 -2.31
N LEU A 509 -37.98 -8.15 -1.16
CA LEU A 509 -36.80 -8.30 -0.30
C LEU A 509 -36.82 -9.65 0.42
N VAL A 510 -37.97 -10.05 0.97
CA VAL A 510 -38.17 -11.38 1.57
C VAL A 510 -37.86 -12.48 0.55
N GLU A 511 -38.41 -12.40 -0.66
CA GLU A 511 -38.16 -13.38 -1.74
C GLU A 511 -36.68 -13.46 -2.13
N SER A 512 -35.96 -12.33 -2.13
CA SER A 512 -34.54 -12.29 -2.49
C SER A 512 -33.65 -13.03 -1.49
N VAL A 513 -34.03 -13.05 -0.22
CA VAL A 513 -33.27 -13.69 0.87
C VAL A 513 -33.64 -15.17 1.01
N ARG A 514 -34.93 -15.51 0.88
CA ARG A 514 -35.42 -16.90 0.96
C ARG A 514 -34.84 -17.82 -0.12
N LYS A 515 -34.37 -17.28 -1.25
CA LYS A 515 -33.64 -18.06 -2.27
C LYS A 515 -32.30 -18.62 -1.77
N ASN A 516 -31.72 -18.06 -0.70
CA ASN A 516 -30.36 -18.36 -0.25
C ASN A 516 -30.27 -19.02 1.14
N SER A 517 -31.32 -19.01 1.96
CA SER A 517 -31.36 -19.79 3.23
C SER A 517 -32.80 -20.01 3.72
N LYS A 518 -33.04 -21.09 4.47
CA LYS A 518 -34.32 -21.39 5.13
C LYS A 518 -34.36 -20.96 6.61
N ASP A 519 -33.29 -20.36 7.12
CA ASP A 519 -33.06 -20.23 8.58
C ASP A 519 -33.55 -18.90 9.18
N HIS A 520 -34.25 -18.05 8.42
CA HIS A 520 -34.74 -16.75 8.89
C HIS A 520 -36.26 -16.61 8.68
N GLU A 521 -37.03 -16.69 9.77
CA GLU A 521 -38.50 -16.56 9.77
C GLU A 521 -38.95 -15.11 9.56
N GLU A 522 -38.20 -14.15 10.09
CA GLU A 522 -38.40 -12.71 9.90
C GLU A 522 -37.17 -12.18 9.14
N ILE A 523 -37.32 -11.27 8.17
CA ILE A 523 -36.23 -10.81 7.28
C ILE A 523 -36.26 -9.28 7.12
N VAL A 524 -37.46 -8.70 7.06
CA VAL A 524 -37.68 -7.27 6.82
C VAL A 524 -38.42 -6.65 8.02
N GLY A 525 -37.86 -5.60 8.60
CA GLY A 525 -38.56 -4.72 9.54
C GLY A 525 -39.25 -3.60 8.78
N PHE A 526 -40.57 -3.56 8.79
CA PHE A 526 -41.36 -2.48 8.19
C PHE A 526 -41.83 -1.52 9.27
N ILE A 527 -41.31 -0.30 9.27
CA ILE A 527 -41.66 0.72 10.25
C ILE A 527 -42.77 1.59 9.67
N CYS A 528 -43.94 1.51 10.29
CA CYS A 528 -45.15 2.21 9.88
C CYS A 528 -45.87 2.84 11.06
N GLU A 529 -46.80 3.75 10.78
CA GLU A 529 -47.53 4.46 11.83
C GLU A 529 -48.48 3.53 12.63
N HIS A 530 -49.09 2.57 11.94
CA HIS A 530 -50.11 1.68 12.49
C HIS A 530 -49.82 0.20 12.15
N PRO A 531 -48.82 -0.43 12.80
CA PRO A 531 -48.48 -1.83 12.51
C PRO A 531 -49.63 -2.81 12.77
N ASP A 532 -50.50 -2.50 13.73
CA ASP A 532 -51.64 -3.35 14.10
C ASP A 532 -52.75 -3.38 13.02
N SER A 533 -52.74 -2.42 12.09
CA SER A 533 -53.69 -2.37 10.97
C SER A 533 -53.15 -2.95 9.66
N GLU A 534 -51.88 -3.37 9.64
CA GLU A 534 -51.26 -3.95 8.46
C GLU A 534 -51.60 -5.44 8.34
N GLU A 535 -52.01 -5.86 7.14
CA GLU A 535 -52.19 -7.28 6.82
C GLU A 535 -50.85 -8.03 6.96
N GLN A 536 -50.87 -9.16 7.69
CA GLN A 536 -49.67 -9.98 7.93
C GLN A 536 -48.97 -10.40 6.65
N LEU A 537 -47.64 -10.28 6.64
CA LEU A 537 -46.77 -10.62 5.53
C LEU A 537 -45.68 -11.57 6.04
N GLU A 538 -45.56 -12.74 5.41
CA GLU A 538 -44.57 -13.74 5.79
C GLU A 538 -43.14 -13.18 5.62
N GLY A 539 -42.30 -13.23 6.65
CA GLY A 539 -40.96 -12.67 6.61
C GLY A 539 -40.86 -11.15 6.85
N VAL A 540 -41.98 -10.48 7.15
CA VAL A 540 -42.02 -9.03 7.46
C VAL A 540 -42.59 -8.79 8.86
N THR A 541 -41.85 -8.07 9.69
CA THR A 541 -42.28 -7.67 11.03
C THR A 541 -42.58 -6.18 11.03
N PHE A 542 -43.79 -5.81 11.45
CA PHE A 542 -44.23 -4.41 11.46
C PHE A 542 -43.93 -3.77 12.82
N TYR A 543 -43.36 -2.57 12.81
CA TYR A 543 -42.99 -1.85 14.02
C TYR A 543 -43.52 -0.41 14.03
N LYS A 544 -43.84 0.09 15.23
CA LYS A 544 -43.86 1.54 15.48
C LYS A 544 -42.42 2.02 15.64
N ILE A 545 -42.13 3.21 15.11
CA ILE A 545 -40.76 3.75 15.11
C ILE A 545 -40.15 3.88 16.51
N ASP A 546 -40.96 4.24 17.52
CA ASP A 546 -40.48 4.39 18.89
C ASP A 546 -40.16 3.04 19.55
N ASP A 547 -40.96 2.02 19.27
CA ASP A 547 -40.75 0.67 19.80
C ASP A 547 -39.55 0.01 19.12
N PHE A 548 -39.41 0.22 17.80
CA PHE A 548 -38.22 -0.19 17.06
C PHE A 548 -36.97 0.51 17.58
N TRP A 549 -37.03 1.81 17.80
CA TRP A 549 -35.90 2.60 18.30
C TRP A 549 -35.46 2.16 19.70
N LYS A 550 -36.41 1.88 20.61
CA LYS A 550 -36.10 1.31 21.94
C LYS A 550 -35.39 -0.04 21.82
N ARG A 551 -35.92 -0.93 20.97
CA ARG A 551 -35.33 -2.25 20.72
C ARG A 551 -33.94 -2.20 20.05
N CYS A 552 -33.58 -1.09 19.42
CA CYS A 552 -32.23 -0.88 18.89
C CYS A 552 -31.25 -0.32 19.93
N LEU A 553 -31.74 0.18 21.07
CA LEU A 553 -30.92 0.72 22.16
C LEU A 553 -30.63 -0.30 23.26
N ASP A 554 -31.52 -1.29 23.41
CA ASP A 554 -31.33 -2.50 24.23
C ASP A 554 -30.41 -3.50 23.49
#